data_AF-A0A962T8E9-F1
#
_entry.id   AF-A0A962T8E9-F1
#
_cell.length_a   1.000
_cell.length_b   1.000
_cell.length_c   1.000
_cell.angle_alpha   90.00
_cell.angle_beta   90.00
_cell.angle_gamma   90.00
#
_symmetry.space_group_name_H-M   'P 1'
#
loop_
_entity.id
_entity.type
_entity.pdbx_description
1 polymer ?
#
loop_
_entity_poly.entity_id
_entity_poly.type
_entity_poly.pdbx_seq_one_letter_code
_entity_poly.pdbx_strand_id
1 'polypeptide(L)' 'MLVRLGSWICACLPKRHLSDEMRKRIRPVTLGWMSCWCDKAENES' A
#
# COMPACT_ATOMS: atom_id res chain seq x y z
N MET A 1 5.73 5.45 -3.58
CA MET A 1 4.97 5.97 -4.73
C MET A 1 3.50 5.76 -4.45
N LEU A 2 2.70 6.84 -4.49
CA LEU A 2 1.25 6.77 -4.35
C LEU A 2 0.65 6.77 -5.74
N VAL A 3 -0.17 5.77 -6.04
CA VAL A 3 -0.83 5.59 -7.33
C VAL A 3 -2.32 5.61 -7.08
N ARG A 4 -3.04 6.50 -7.77
CA ARG A 4 -4.49 6.57 -7.68
C ARG A 4 -5.10 5.81 -8.86
N LEU A 5 -5.87 4.76 -8.56
CA LEU A 5 -6.60 3.93 -9.52
C LEU A 5 -8.09 4.14 -9.27
N GLY A 6 -8.67 5.15 -9.92
CA GLY A 6 -10.07 5.55 -9.71
C GLY A 6 -10.33 6.00 -8.26
N SER A 7 -11.20 5.27 -7.56
CA SER A 7 -11.51 5.48 -6.14
C SER A 7 -10.59 4.67 -5.20
N TRP A 8 -9.46 4.16 -5.68
CA TRP A 8 -8.49 3.43 -4.87
C TRP A 8 -7.17 4.19 -4.84
N ILE A 9 -6.56 4.27 -3.66
CA ILE A 9 -5.22 4.82 -3.45
C ILE A 9 -4.30 3.67 -3.09
N CYS A 10 -3.39 3.37 -4.01
CA CYS A 10 -2.35 2.37 -3.82
C CYS A 10 -1.06 3.03 -3.35
N ALA A 11 -0.59 2.65 -2.16
CA ALA A 11 0.71 3.04 -1.64
C ALA A 11 1.71 1.91 -1.87
N CYS A 12 2.78 2.20 -2.62
CA CYS A 12 3.87 1.28 -2.87
C CYS A 12 5.16 1.79 -2.21
N LEU A 13 5.75 0.96 -1.35
CA LEU A 13 7.00 1.24 -0.67
C LEU A 13 8.03 0.12 -0.93
N PRO A 14 9.33 0.45 -0.98
CA PRO A 14 10.37 -0.57 -1.02
C PRO A 14 10.27 -1.50 0.19
N LYS A 15 10.41 -2.81 -0.02
CA LYS A 15 10.29 -3.84 1.02
C LYS A 15 11.15 -3.54 2.27
N ARG A 16 12.33 -2.95 2.07
CA ARG A 16 13.27 -2.53 3.12
C ARG A 16 12.75 -1.47 4.08
N HIS A 17 11.77 -0.65 3.67
CA HIS A 17 11.17 0.37 4.53
C HIS A 17 9.94 -0.14 5.29
N LEU A 18 9.43 -1.34 4.96
CA LEU A 18 8.34 -1.94 5.71
C LEU A 18 8.89 -2.84 6.82
N SER A 19 8.70 -2.40 8.07
CA SER A 19 8.89 -3.23 9.25
C SER A 19 7.87 -4.40 9.27
N ASP A 20 8.24 -5.53 9.87
CA ASP A 20 7.39 -6.73 9.91
C ASP A 20 6.05 -6.50 10.64
N GLU A 21 6.05 -5.63 11.65
CA GLU A 21 4.84 -5.14 12.33
C GLU A 21 3.85 -4.48 11.34
N MET A 22 4.35 -3.59 10.48
CA MET A 22 3.54 -2.93 9.46
C MET A 22 3.04 -3.93 8.41
N ARG A 23 3.86 -4.90 7.99
CA ARG A 23 3.42 -5.93 7.03
C ARG A 23 2.26 -6.75 7.57
N LYS A 24 2.28 -7.11 8.85
CA LYS A 24 1.17 -7.85 9.48
C LYS A 24 -0.13 -7.05 9.50
N ARG A 25 -0.03 -5.73 9.75
CA ARG A 25 -1.19 -4.85 9.85
C ARG A 25 -1.82 -4.52 8.50
N ILE A 26 -1.01 -4.18 7.51
CA ILE A 26 -1.51 -3.67 6.21
C ILE A 26 -1.67 -4.79 5.16
N ARG A 27 -1.00 -5.94 5.37
CA ARG A 27 -0.98 -7.10 4.45
C ARG A 27 -0.75 -6.70 2.98
N PRO A 28 0.35 -6.01 2.67
CA PRO A 28 0.59 -5.52 1.32
C PRO A 28 0.86 -6.66 0.35
N VAL A 29 0.40 -6.49 -0.89
CA VAL A 29 0.78 -7.32 -2.03
C VAL A 29 2.24 -7.01 -2.36
N THR A 30 3.08 -8.04 -2.38
CA THR A 30 4.51 -7.87 -2.68
C THR A 30 4.74 -8.12 -4.16
N LEU A 31 5.26 -7.11 -4.87
CA LEU A 31 5.61 -7.17 -6.28
C LEU A 31 7.11 -6.97 -6.42
N GLY A 32 7.84 -8.09 -6.48
CA GLY A 32 9.30 -8.11 -6.45
C GLY A 32 9.88 -7.50 -5.17
N TRP A 33 10.46 -6.31 -5.31
CA TRP A 33 11.19 -5.55 -4.28
C TRP A 33 10.35 -4.43 -3.66
N MET A 34 9.10 -4.30 -4.11
CA MET A 34 8.13 -3.33 -3.61
C MET A 34 6.96 -4.04 -2.91
N SER A 35 6.44 -3.41 -1.88
CA SER A 35 5.21 -3.80 -1.19
C SER A 35 4.16 -2.73 -1.47
N CYS A 36 3.06 -3.12 -2.10
CA CYS A 36 1.95 -2.26 -2.48
C CYS A 36 0.68 -2.66 -1.73
N TRP A 37 -0.06 -1.70 -1.21
CA TRP A 37 -1.41 -1.93 -0.71
C TRP A 37 -2.33 -0.84 -1.25
N CYS A 38 -3.56 -1.21 -1.58
CA CYS A 38 -4.56 -0.31 -2.12
C CYS A 38 -5.68 -0.17 -1.10
N ASP A 39 -5.92 1.06 -0.69
CA ASP A 39 -7.06 1.41 0.14
C ASP A 39 -8.13 2.08 -0.73
N LYS A 40 -9.39 1.94 -0.33
CA LYS A 40 -10.45 2.68 -1.02
C LYS A 40 -10.33 4.11 -0.52
N ALA A 41 -10.22 5.07 -1.43
CA ALA A 41 -10.35 6.47 -1.08
C ALA A 41 -11.78 6.64 -0.56
N GLU A 42 -11.96 6.52 0.75
CA GLU A 42 -13.14 7.03 1.41
C GLU A 42 -13.15 8.52 1.10
N ASN A 43 -14.05 8.93 0.22
CA ASN A 43 -14.46 10.31 0.15
C ASN A 43 -15.07 10.58 1.53
N GLU A 44 -14.29 11.13 2.45
CA GLU A 44 -14.84 11.85 3.60
C GLU A 44 -15.83 12.85 3.00
N SER A 45 -17.11 12.53 3.16
CA SER A 45 -18.26 13.33 2.73
C SER A 45 -18.70 14.24 3.87
#